data_AF-A0AAJ4PAU2-F1
#
_entry.id   AF-A0AAJ4PAU2-F1
#
_cell.length_a   1.000
_cell.length_b   1.000
_cell.length_c   1.000
_cell.angle_alpha   90.00
_cell.angle_beta   90.00
_cell.angle_gamma   90.00
#
_symmetry.space_group_name_H-M   'P 1'
#
loop_
_entity.id
_entity.type
_entity.pdbx_description
1 polymer ?
#
loop_
_entity_poly.entity_id
_entity_poly.type
_entity_poly.pdbx_seq_one_letter_code
_entity_poly.pdbx_strand_id
1 'polypeptide(L)'
;MVRRTVETYLCDVCGDEADGILKLTLNINGTEYNSAHCGLDLCEKHMEIFSEHFLHYGVIKREFKYIKAMYSGIELTNKEKIELIEKIRNKSNEVFSKLNEDIKSYENKEV
;
A
#
# COMPACT_ATOMS: atom_id res chain seq x y z
N MET A 1 33.71 -10.83 13.41
CA MET A 1 32.24 -10.78 13.22
C MET A 1 31.93 -9.53 12.41
N VAL A 2 31.55 -9.68 11.15
CA VAL A 2 31.09 -8.55 10.32
C VAL A 2 29.67 -8.23 10.76
N ARG A 3 29.46 -7.10 11.46
CA ARG A 3 28.11 -6.59 11.73
C ARG A 3 27.54 -6.15 10.38
N ARG A 4 26.65 -6.95 9.79
CA ARG A 4 25.79 -6.49 8.70
C ARG A 4 24.80 -5.51 9.31
N THR A 5 25.02 -4.22 9.10
CA THR A 5 24.00 -3.20 9.33
C THR A 5 22.88 -3.50 8.33
N VAL A 6 21.77 -4.05 8.83
CA VAL A 6 20.55 -4.13 8.04
C VAL A 6 20.05 -2.69 7.93
N GLU A 7 19.98 -2.15 6.72
CA GLU A 7 19.30 -0.87 6.50
C GLU A 7 17.82 -1.09 6.86
N THR A 8 17.37 -0.45 7.95
CA THR A 8 15.95 -0.42 8.30
C THR A 8 15.31 0.67 7.43
N TYR A 9 14.49 0.25 6.48
CA TYR A 9 13.68 1.16 5.67
C TYR A 9 12.49 1.65 6.51
N LEU A 10 12.12 2.92 6.36
CA LEU A 10 11.01 3.54 7.07
C LEU A 10 9.82 3.70 6.14
N CYS A 11 8.62 3.53 6.69
CA CYS A 11 7.39 3.70 5.95
C CYS A 11 7.23 5.16 5.50
N ASP A 12 7.11 5.37 4.20
CA ASP A 12 6.94 6.68 3.57
C ASP A 12 5.67 7.43 4.05
N VAL A 13 4.73 6.72 4.66
CA VAL A 13 3.45 7.28 5.12
C VAL A 13 3.50 7.70 6.59
N CYS A 14 3.93 6.82 7.49
CA CYS A 14 3.89 7.03 8.95
C CYS A 14 5.25 7.06 9.65
N GLY A 15 6.33 6.65 8.99
CA GLY A 15 7.68 6.58 9.59
C GLY A 15 7.96 5.35 10.45
N ASP A 16 7.02 4.40 10.57
CA ASP A 16 7.24 3.09 11.20
C ASP A 16 8.18 2.22 10.34
N GLU A 17 8.61 1.05 10.84
CA GLU A 17 9.39 0.11 10.03
C GLU A 17 8.64 -0.32 8.76
N ALA A 18 9.29 -0.27 7.60
CA ALA A 18 8.71 -0.68 6.32
C ALA A 18 8.82 -2.21 6.13
N ASP A 19 7.97 -2.94 6.84
CA ASP A 19 7.90 -4.41 6.84
C ASP A 19 6.83 -4.98 5.89
N GLY A 20 6.15 -4.13 5.13
CA GLY A 20 5.04 -4.52 4.27
C GLY A 20 5.47 -5.36 3.07
N ILE A 21 4.86 -6.53 2.90
CA ILE A 21 5.11 -7.41 1.76
C ILE A 21 3.94 -7.32 0.78
N LEU A 22 4.23 -6.90 -0.45
CA LEU A 22 3.24 -6.89 -1.53
C LEU A 22 3.00 -8.33 -2.04
N LYS A 23 1.87 -8.92 -1.65
CA LYS A 23 1.43 -10.25 -2.14
C LYS A 23 0.27 -10.06 -3.12
N LEU A 24 0.58 -9.90 -4.41
CA LEU A 24 -0.43 -9.73 -5.44
C LEU A 24 -0.16 -10.65 -6.63
N THR A 25 -1.12 -11.52 -6.93
CA THR A 25 -1.16 -12.28 -8.19
C THR A 25 -2.16 -11.60 -9.11
N LEU A 26 -1.67 -10.90 -10.14
CA LEU A 26 -2.52 -10.31 -11.17
C LEU A 26 -2.45 -11.12 -12.45
N ASN A 27 -3.62 -11.39 -13.02
CA ASN A 27 -3.75 -11.86 -14.39
C ASN A 27 -4.31 -10.73 -15.25
N ILE A 28 -3.45 -10.06 -16.02
CA ILE A 28 -3.85 -8.99 -16.94
C ILE A 28 -3.73 -9.55 -18.36
N ASN A 29 -4.85 -9.64 -19.08
CA ASN A 29 -4.92 -10.16 -20.46
C ASN A 29 -4.25 -11.55 -20.64
N GLY A 30 -4.35 -12.44 -19.65
CA GLY A 30 -3.75 -13.77 -19.71
C GLY A 30 -2.29 -13.82 -19.27
N THR A 31 -1.68 -12.69 -18.90
CA THR A 31 -0.31 -12.63 -18.36
C THR A 31 -0.36 -12.59 -16.85
N GLU A 32 0.27 -13.58 -16.21
CA GLU A 32 0.46 -13.63 -14.76
C GLU A 32 1.69 -12.80 -14.38
N TYR A 33 1.54 -11.92 -13.39
CA TYR A 33 2.64 -11.13 -12.87
C TYR A 33 2.98 -11.56 -11.44
N ASN A 34 4.18 -12.12 -11.27
CA ASN A 34 4.60 -12.83 -10.03
C ASN A 34 5.64 -12.04 -9.21
N SER A 35 6.10 -10.90 -9.71
CA SER A 35 7.01 -10.00 -9.00
C SER A 35 6.65 -8.56 -9.33
N ALA A 36 6.14 -7.83 -8.35
CA ALA A 36 5.88 -6.40 -8.44
C ALA A 36 6.91 -5.67 -7.57
N HIS A 37 7.49 -4.59 -8.11
CA HIS A 37 8.30 -3.68 -7.31
C HIS A 37 7.41 -2.55 -6.79
N CYS A 38 7.29 -2.39 -5.48
CA CYS A 38 6.65 -1.20 -4.91
C CYS A 38 7.65 -0.06 -4.90
N GLY A 39 7.32 1.07 -5.56
CA GLY A 39 8.19 2.25 -5.58
C GLY A 39 8.15 3.10 -4.30
N LEU A 40 7.51 2.58 -3.25
CA LEU A 40 7.36 3.16 -1.92
C LEU A 40 7.76 2.12 -0.87
N ASP A 41 8.37 2.58 0.21
CA ASP A 41 8.63 1.78 1.40
C ASP A 41 7.40 1.88 2.32
N LEU A 42 6.67 0.77 2.51
CA LEU A 42 5.41 0.75 3.26
C LEU A 42 5.47 -0.28 4.39
N CYS A 43 4.94 0.06 5.57
CA CYS A 43 4.65 -0.92 6.61
C CYS A 43 3.45 -1.79 6.22
N GLU A 44 3.26 -2.92 6.89
CA GLU A 44 2.19 -3.91 6.62
C GLU A 44 0.81 -3.25 6.43
N LYS A 45 0.43 -2.34 7.34
CA LYS A 45 -0.87 -1.64 7.31
C LYS A 45 -1.05 -0.81 6.04
N HIS A 46 -0.04 -0.01 5.67
CA HIS A 46 -0.12 0.83 4.49
C HIS A 46 0.01 0.03 3.20
N MET A 47 0.74 -1.10 3.23
CA MET A 47 0.81 -2.05 2.13
C MET A 47 -0.55 -2.71 1.86
N GLU A 48 -1.29 -3.08 2.90
CA GLU A 48 -2.63 -3.65 2.76
C GLU A 48 -3.59 -2.65 2.10
N ILE A 49 -3.67 -1.42 2.64
CA ILE A 49 -4.47 -0.32 2.06
C ILE A 49 -4.08 -0.05 0.60
N PHE A 50 -2.77 -0.03 0.32
CA PHE A 50 -2.26 0.15 -1.03
C PHE A 50 -2.73 -0.99 -1.96
N SER A 51 -2.57 -2.24 -1.52
CA SER A 51 -2.92 -3.43 -2.29
C SER A 51 -4.42 -3.53 -2.57
N GLU A 52 -5.26 -3.20 -1.59
CA GLU A 52 -6.71 -3.29 -1.74
C GLU A 52 -7.23 -2.15 -2.62
N HIS A 53 -6.91 -0.91 -2.30
CA HIS A 53 -7.56 0.25 -2.92
C HIS A 53 -6.94 0.72 -4.22
N PHE A 54 -5.62 0.57 -4.37
CA PHE A 54 -4.88 1.15 -5.49
C PHE A 54 -4.44 0.10 -6.50
N LEU A 55 -4.35 -1.16 -6.08
CA LEU A 55 -3.98 -2.29 -6.93
C LEU A 55 -5.19 -3.14 -7.33
N HIS A 56 -5.97 -3.66 -6.39
CA HIS A 56 -7.16 -4.47 -6.72
C HIS A 56 -8.28 -3.63 -7.34
N TYR A 57 -8.66 -2.52 -6.72
CA TYR A 57 -9.71 -1.64 -7.25
C TYR A 57 -9.21 -0.66 -8.33
N GLY A 58 -7.90 -0.40 -8.39
CA GLY A 58 -7.26 0.51 -9.36
C GLY A 58 -7.28 0.02 -10.82
N VAL A 59 -7.55 -1.28 -11.04
CA VAL A 59 -7.74 -1.84 -12.40
C VAL A 59 -8.99 -1.25 -13.08
N ILE A 60 -9.94 -0.70 -12.32
CA ILE A 60 -11.23 -0.24 -12.84
C ILE A 60 -11.25 1.27 -13.20
N LYS A 61 -10.42 2.14 -12.57
CA LYS A 61 -10.27 3.57 -12.95
C LYS A 61 -8.92 4.19 -12.50
N ARG A 62 -8.42 5.15 -13.32
CA ARG A 62 -7.37 6.21 -13.11
C ARG A 62 -6.05 5.90 -12.38
N GLU A 63 -5.92 4.79 -11.67
CA GLU A 63 -4.74 4.45 -10.86
C GLU A 63 -3.89 3.35 -11.48
N PHE A 64 -4.31 2.85 -12.65
CA PHE A 64 -3.57 1.94 -13.52
C PHE A 64 -2.13 2.41 -13.81
N LYS A 65 -1.85 3.72 -13.75
CA LYS A 65 -0.48 4.23 -13.92
C LYS A 65 0.48 3.74 -12.83
N TYR A 66 0.03 3.65 -11.57
CA TYR A 66 0.87 3.17 -10.46
C TYR A 66 1.07 1.66 -10.56
N ILE A 67 0.00 0.92 -10.88
CA ILE A 67 0.04 -0.51 -11.18
C ILE A 67 1.06 -0.77 -12.31
N LYS A 68 0.91 -0.10 -13.46
CA LYS A 68 1.79 -0.26 -14.60
C LYS A 68 3.24 0.09 -14.26
N ALA A 69 3.48 1.17 -13.51
CA ALA A 69 4.83 1.57 -13.10
C ALA A 69 5.53 0.44 -12.33
N MET A 70 4.85 -0.14 -11.34
CA MET A 70 5.40 -1.23 -10.52
C MET A 70 5.71 -2.50 -11.31
N TYR A 71 4.84 -2.89 -12.25
CA TYR A 71 5.05 -4.10 -13.05
C TYR A 71 5.99 -3.90 -14.25
N SER A 72 6.08 -2.68 -14.76
CA SER A 72 7.00 -2.35 -15.86
C SER A 72 8.39 -1.95 -15.35
N GLY A 73 8.60 -1.90 -14.02
CA GLY A 73 9.83 -1.41 -13.41
C GLY A 73 10.11 0.06 -13.73
N ILE A 74 9.07 0.85 -13.99
CA ILE A 74 9.20 2.28 -14.26
C ILE A 74 9.14 3.01 -12.93
N GLU A 75 10.17 3.79 -12.61
CA GLU A 75 10.16 4.62 -11.41
C GLU A 75 9.11 5.73 -11.49
N LEU A 76 8.38 5.93 -10.40
CA LEU A 76 7.51 7.08 -10.23
C LEU A 76 8.35 8.35 -10.02
N THR A 77 7.90 9.46 -10.59
CA THR A 77 8.50 10.76 -10.28
C THR A 77 8.26 11.12 -8.80
N ASN A 78 9.10 11.99 -8.22
CA ASN A 78 8.93 12.45 -6.83
C ASN A 78 7.54 13.04 -6.58
N LYS A 79 6.99 13.79 -7.54
CA LYS A 79 5.64 14.34 -7.46
C LYS A 79 4.59 13.23 -7.36
N GLU A 80 4.73 12.19 -8.18
CA GLU A 80 3.79 11.06 -8.18
C GLU A 80 3.89 10.19 -6.93
N LYS A 81 5.10 10.04 -6.38
CA LYS A 81 5.31 9.39 -5.08
C LYS A 81 4.60 10.16 -3.97
N ILE A 82 4.79 11.49 -3.91
CA ILE A 82 4.11 12.35 -2.92
C ILE A 82 2.59 12.25 -3.05
N GLU A 83 2.05 12.36 -4.28
CA GLU A 83 0.61 12.21 -4.53
C GLU A 83 0.09 10.84 -4.07
N LEU A 84 0.84 9.76 -4.31
CA LEU A 84 0.45 8.42 -3.90
C LEU A 84 0.51 8.24 -2.38
N ILE A 85 1.54 8.77 -1.72
CA ILE A 85 1.68 8.77 -0.25
C ILE A 85 0.50 9.49 0.40
N GLU A 86 0.13 10.68 -0.11
CA GLU A 86 -1.02 11.43 0.41
C GLU A 86 -2.34 10.67 0.23
N LYS A 87 -2.53 10.01 -0.90
CA LYS A 87 -3.71 9.17 -1.14
C LYS A 87 -3.78 7.99 -0.18
N ILE A 88 -2.67 7.27 0.01
CA ILE A 88 -2.61 6.15 0.96
C ILE A 88 -2.90 6.65 2.38
N ARG A 89 -2.30 7.77 2.79
CA ARG A 89 -2.53 8.38 4.11
C ARG A 89 -4.00 8.73 4.32
N ASN A 90 -4.61 9.43 3.37
CA ASN A 90 -6.01 9.82 3.45
C ASN A 90 -6.94 8.61 3.51
N LYS A 91 -6.68 7.58 2.69
CA LYS A 91 -7.50 6.37 2.69
C LYS A 91 -7.33 5.57 4.00
N SER A 92 -6.12 5.50 4.52
CA SER A 92 -5.84 4.86 5.82
C SER A 92 -6.62 5.55 6.94
N ASN A 93 -6.62 6.89 6.97
CA ASN A 93 -7.41 7.65 7.94
C ASN A 93 -8.91 7.37 7.82
N GLU A 94 -9.46 7.30 6.61
CA GLU A 94 -10.86 6.94 6.38
C GLU A 94 -11.19 5.54 6.92
N VAL A 95 -10.38 4.53 6.55
CA VAL A 95 -10.59 3.14 6.96
C VAL A 95 -10.49 2.98 8.47
N PHE A 96 -9.45 3.54 9.10
CA PHE A 96 -9.29 3.46 10.55
C PHE A 96 -10.36 4.24 11.32
N SER A 97 -10.83 5.37 10.79
CA SER A 97 -11.93 6.11 11.42
C SER A 97 -13.21 5.28 11.41
N LYS A 98 -13.55 4.68 10.26
CA LYS A 98 -14.72 3.82 10.13
C LYS A 98 -14.63 2.57 11.00
N LEU A 99 -13.47 1.91 11.03
CA LEU A 99 -13.24 0.75 11.89
C LEU A 99 -13.46 1.10 13.37
N ASN A 100 -12.97 2.25 13.82
CA ASN A 100 -13.19 2.71 15.19
C ASN A 100 -14.66 3.00 15.49
N GLU A 101 -15.44 3.52 14.53
CA GLU A 101 -16.88 3.70 14.68
C GLU A 101 -17.61 2.36 14.77
N ASP A 102 -17.25 1.41 13.90
CA ASP A 102 -17.82 0.07 13.88
C ASP A 102 -17.56 -0.65 15.21
N ILE A 103 -16.31 -0.64 15.72
CA ILE A 103 -15.95 -1.23 17.02
C ILE A 103 -16.80 -0.65 18.15
N LYS A 104 -16.92 0.68 18.22
CA LYS A 104 -17.77 1.35 19.22
C LYS A 104 -19.24 0.94 19.09
N SER A 105 -19.75 0.73 17.87
CA SER A 105 -21.11 0.26 17.66
C SER A 105 -21.32 -1.16 18.17
N TYR A 106 -20.32 -2.04 18.01
CA TYR A 106 -20.36 -3.41 18.51
C TYR A 106 -20.33 -3.45 20.05
N GLU A 107 -19.43 -2.71 20.69
CA GLU A 107 -19.32 -2.66 22.16
C GLU A 107 -20.62 -2.15 22.82
N ASN A 108 -21.33 -1.21 22.18
CA ASN A 108 -22.60 -0.68 22.68
C ASN A 108 -23.82 -1.59 22.45
N LYS A 109 -23.70 -2.65 21.62
CA LYS A 109 -24.79 -3.62 21.37
C LYS A 109 -24.77 -4.81 22.33
N GLU A 110 -23.69 -5.00 23.09
CA GLU A 110 -23.56 -6.06 24.09
C GLU A 110 -24.03 -5.63 25.50
N VAL A 111 -24.76 -4.52 25.62
CA VAL A 111 -25.39 -4.01 26.86
C VAL A 111 -26.91 -4.13 26.82
#